data_AF-A0A010R747-F1
#
_entry.id   AF-A0A010R747-F1
#
_cell.length_a   1.000
_cell.length_b   1.000
_cell.length_c   1.000
_cell.angle_alpha   90.00
_cell.angle_beta   90.00
_cell.angle_gamma   90.00
#
_symmetry.space_group_name_H-M   'P 1'
#
loop_
_entity.id
_entity.type
_entity.pdbx_description
1 polymer ?
#
loop_
_entity_poly.entity_id
_entity_poly.type
_entity_poly.pdbx_seq_one_letter_code
_entity_poly.pdbx_strand_id
1 'polypeptide(L)'
;MSPKETNAATVLETTPETTPEDSAPKRPTRKKLPDSKPSKPSPEEPSPEKEKPAARKAAPKKTPTSRKPKPARKKPIMGPGRPKGSKNKTARKNKPPAKRNKNAKRTTAHDLLASIQDDEIPTNAQVKADYGFSRCYITLDQSKLYNVYRTVLEDFEVKPEELHEWLHHQDGLKNVAAEVKAKFEALLGPEDYQGDYKWFLENQYIWDPEDLVSEAKAARAAKELKEYYDARKRPGDDFDWCS
;
A
#
# COMPACT_ATOMS: atom_id res chain seq x y z
N MET A 1 36.29 47.54 0.43
CA MET A 1 35.34 48.15 1.37
C MET A 1 34.54 47.02 2.02
N SER A 2 34.86 46.68 3.26
CA SER A 2 33.97 45.93 4.17
C SER A 2 32.91 46.87 4.75
N PRO A 3 31.77 46.37 5.24
CA PRO A 3 31.64 45.81 6.61
C PRO A 3 30.96 44.42 6.58
N LYS A 4 31.16 43.43 7.47
CA LYS A 4 31.34 43.31 8.93
C LYS A 4 30.09 43.66 9.76
N GLU A 5 29.28 42.65 10.09
CA GLU A 5 28.42 42.54 11.29
C GLU A 5 28.02 41.04 11.41
N THR A 6 28.58 40.20 12.28
CA THR A 6 28.37 40.01 13.74
C THR A 6 26.92 40.11 14.20
N ASN A 7 26.33 38.97 14.57
CA ASN A 7 25.52 38.87 15.79
C ASN A 7 25.74 37.50 16.45
N ALA A 8 26.01 37.58 17.75
CA ALA A 8 26.35 36.51 18.65
C ALA A 8 25.17 36.17 19.56
N ALA A 9 25.16 34.91 20.02
CA ALA A 9 24.84 34.44 21.36
C ALA A 9 23.66 35.08 22.15
N THR A 10 22.67 34.25 22.45
CA THR A 10 21.85 34.31 23.69
C THR A 10 21.52 32.84 24.00
N VAL A 11 22.14 32.16 24.97
CA VAL A 11 22.12 32.29 26.45
C VAL A 11 20.83 31.73 27.08
N LEU A 12 21.02 30.53 27.67
CA LEU A 12 20.49 29.97 28.92
C LEU A 12 18.99 29.64 29.11
N GLU A 13 18.80 28.54 29.87
CA GLU A 13 17.81 28.30 30.96
C GLU A 13 17.10 26.92 30.79
N THR A 14 17.53 25.82 31.42
CA THR A 14 17.49 25.42 32.86
C THR A 14 16.09 24.96 33.34
N THR A 15 15.83 23.63 33.19
CA THR A 15 15.02 22.71 34.07
C THR A 15 13.52 23.01 34.35
N PRO A 16 12.72 22.09 34.95
CA PRO A 16 12.96 20.69 35.37
C PRO A 16 11.90 19.65 34.90
N GLU A 17 12.34 18.40 35.03
CA GLU A 17 11.57 17.21 35.37
C GLU A 17 10.37 17.47 36.30
N THR A 18 9.18 17.02 35.92
CA THR A 18 8.06 16.82 36.85
C THR A 18 7.24 15.63 36.38
N THR A 19 7.47 14.50 37.04
CA THR A 19 6.52 13.39 37.12
C THR A 19 5.47 13.72 38.18
N PRO A 20 4.18 13.57 37.86
CA PRO A 20 3.23 12.97 38.79
C PRO A 20 2.48 11.84 38.08
N GLU A 21 2.57 10.61 38.60
CA GLU A 21 1.68 10.10 39.64
C GLU A 21 0.32 9.68 39.07
N ASP A 22 0.24 8.37 38.81
CA ASP A 22 -0.87 7.49 39.17
C ASP A 22 -2.26 8.14 39.28
N SER A 23 -3.05 7.99 38.21
CA SER A 23 -4.50 8.11 38.30
C SER A 23 -5.14 7.04 37.42
N ALA A 24 -5.30 5.86 38.03
CA ALA A 24 -6.14 4.79 37.54
C ALA A 24 -7.52 5.32 37.12
N PRO A 25 -7.97 5.12 35.85
CA PRO A 25 -9.31 5.48 35.46
C PRO A 25 -10.31 4.52 36.12
N LYS A 26 -11.09 5.07 37.06
CA LYS A 26 -12.28 4.45 37.63
C LYS A 26 -13.18 3.92 36.51
N ARG A 27 -13.37 2.60 36.49
CA ARG A 27 -14.34 1.87 35.68
C ARG A 27 -15.71 2.56 35.73
N PRO A 28 -16.28 3.03 34.61
CA PRO A 28 -17.66 3.49 34.61
C PRO A 28 -18.58 2.28 34.84
N THR A 29 -19.38 2.35 35.90
CA THR A 29 -20.48 1.43 36.19
C THR A 29 -21.43 1.39 34.99
N ARG A 30 -21.55 0.20 34.40
CA ARG A 30 -22.46 -0.17 33.31
C ARG A 30 -23.90 0.11 33.75
N LYS A 31 -24.47 1.26 33.35
CA LYS A 31 -25.91 1.54 33.47
C LYS A 31 -26.67 0.51 32.63
N LYS A 32 -27.61 -0.18 33.26
CA LYS A 32 -28.57 -1.10 32.63
C LYS A 32 -29.28 -0.38 31.48
N LEU A 33 -29.21 -0.96 30.28
CA LEU A 33 -30.13 -0.65 29.18
C LEU A 33 -31.57 -0.96 29.63
N PRO A 34 -32.54 -0.07 29.39
CA PRO A 34 -33.95 -0.46 29.40
C PRO A 34 -34.27 -1.28 28.15
N ASP A 35 -34.95 -2.40 28.38
CA ASP A 35 -35.64 -3.25 27.41
C ASP A 35 -36.59 -2.41 26.54
N SER A 36 -36.19 -2.14 25.30
CA SER A 36 -37.09 -1.58 24.29
C SER A 36 -37.72 -2.71 23.49
N LYS A 37 -38.99 -2.95 23.81
CA LYS A 37 -39.95 -3.82 23.13
C LYS A 37 -39.95 -3.65 21.60
N PRO A 38 -40.24 -4.73 20.85
CA PRO A 38 -40.52 -4.66 19.42
C PRO A 38 -41.92 -4.04 19.18
N SER A 39 -41.94 -2.87 18.55
CA SER A 39 -43.18 -2.27 18.04
C SER A 39 -43.57 -2.93 16.72
N LYS A 40 -44.81 -3.40 16.72
CA LYS A 40 -45.57 -4.06 15.66
C LYS A 40 -45.80 -3.13 14.45
N PRO A 41 -45.90 -3.67 13.22
CA PRO A 41 -46.17 -2.88 12.01
C PRO A 41 -47.62 -2.37 11.98
N SER A 42 -47.81 -1.16 11.45
CA SER A 42 -49.12 -0.55 11.17
C SER A 42 -49.25 -0.27 9.66
N PRO A 43 -50.48 -0.32 9.09
CA PRO A 43 -50.75 -0.59 7.67
C PRO A 43 -50.95 0.66 6.79
N GLU A 44 -50.97 0.42 5.47
CA GLU A 44 -51.68 1.08 4.33
C GLU A 44 -52.23 2.51 4.54
N GLU A 45 -52.22 3.50 3.64
CA GLU A 45 -52.14 3.72 2.17
C GLU A 45 -52.26 5.28 2.00
N PRO A 46 -52.40 5.94 0.81
CA PRO A 46 -52.27 5.52 -0.58
C PRO A 46 -51.38 6.44 -1.48
N SER A 47 -51.13 5.92 -2.68
CA SER A 47 -50.77 6.50 -3.98
C SER A 47 -51.08 7.99 -4.24
N PRO A 48 -50.33 8.66 -5.15
CA PRO A 48 -50.92 8.82 -6.48
C PRO A 48 -49.98 8.60 -7.70
N GLU A 49 -50.60 8.00 -8.72
CA GLU A 49 -50.52 8.27 -10.18
C GLU A 49 -49.15 8.52 -10.83
N LYS A 50 -48.62 7.53 -11.57
CA LYS A 50 -48.85 7.27 -13.01
C LYS A 50 -48.23 8.34 -13.93
N GLU A 51 -46.95 8.13 -14.27
CA GLU A 51 -46.43 8.56 -15.56
C GLU A 51 -45.89 7.35 -16.34
N LYS A 52 -46.36 7.20 -17.57
CA LYS A 52 -46.21 6.01 -18.42
C LYS A 52 -44.80 5.86 -18.98
N PRO A 53 -44.30 4.63 -19.16
CA PRO A 53 -43.06 4.36 -19.88
C PRO A 53 -43.29 4.38 -21.41
N ALA A 54 -42.62 5.30 -22.10
CA ALA A 54 -42.58 5.31 -23.56
C ALA A 54 -41.33 4.56 -24.08
N ALA A 55 -41.62 3.55 -24.89
CA ALA A 55 -40.82 3.06 -26.01
C ALA A 55 -39.40 2.55 -25.74
N ARG A 56 -39.34 1.22 -25.53
CA ARG A 56 -38.25 0.34 -25.95
C ARG A 56 -37.70 0.76 -27.32
N LYS A 57 -36.45 1.24 -27.37
CA LYS A 57 -35.64 1.17 -28.59
C LYS A 57 -34.90 -0.16 -28.64
N ALA A 58 -35.04 -0.79 -29.80
CA ALA A 58 -34.59 -2.13 -30.10
C ALA A 58 -33.08 -2.33 -29.89
N ALA A 59 -32.75 -3.49 -29.36
CA ALA A 59 -31.40 -4.03 -29.31
C ALA A 59 -30.78 -4.06 -30.72
N PRO A 60 -29.54 -3.58 -30.92
CA PRO A 60 -28.80 -3.91 -32.12
C PRO A 60 -28.48 -5.41 -32.11
N LYS A 61 -28.94 -6.05 -33.19
CA LYS A 61 -28.70 -7.45 -33.53
C LYS A 61 -27.22 -7.79 -33.37
N LYS A 62 -26.94 -8.82 -32.56
CA LYS A 62 -25.65 -9.51 -32.54
C LYS A 62 -25.35 -10.01 -33.95
N THR A 63 -24.36 -9.41 -34.61
CA THR A 63 -23.74 -9.99 -35.79
C THR A 63 -22.84 -11.15 -35.32
N PRO A 64 -22.97 -12.36 -35.88
CA PRO A 64 -22.02 -13.43 -35.64
C PRO A 64 -20.72 -13.09 -36.36
N THR A 65 -19.73 -12.60 -35.63
CA THR A 65 -18.36 -12.46 -36.17
C THR A 65 -17.84 -13.85 -36.49
N SER A 66 -17.62 -14.06 -37.78
CA SER A 66 -16.99 -15.21 -38.40
C SER A 66 -15.68 -15.57 -37.68
N ARG A 67 -15.67 -16.75 -37.06
CA ARG A 67 -14.46 -17.41 -36.57
C ARG A 67 -13.54 -17.65 -37.77
N LYS A 68 -12.45 -16.88 -37.86
CA LYS A 68 -11.32 -17.20 -38.75
C LYS A 68 -10.73 -18.56 -38.35
N PRO A 69 -10.46 -19.46 -39.30
CA PRO A 69 -9.79 -20.72 -39.03
C PRO A 69 -8.36 -20.46 -38.56
N LYS A 70 -7.97 -21.15 -37.48
CA LYS A 70 -6.59 -21.19 -36.98
C LYS A 70 -5.67 -21.71 -38.08
N PRO A 71 -4.54 -21.04 -38.41
CA PRO A 71 -3.52 -21.66 -39.24
C PRO A 71 -2.89 -22.84 -38.47
N ALA A 72 -2.88 -23.99 -39.12
CA ALA A 72 -2.25 -25.21 -38.63
C ALA A 72 -0.79 -24.94 -38.25
N ARG A 73 -0.48 -25.01 -36.95
CA ARG A 73 0.90 -25.06 -36.47
C ARG A 73 1.52 -26.36 -36.93
N LYS A 74 2.45 -26.23 -37.87
CA LYS A 74 3.34 -27.28 -38.37
C LYS A 74 4.03 -27.97 -37.19
N LYS A 75 4.00 -29.31 -37.22
CA LYS A 75 4.77 -30.18 -36.33
C LYS A 75 6.27 -29.84 -36.47
N PRO A 76 7.03 -29.70 -35.38
CA PRO A 76 8.48 -29.75 -35.49
C PRO A 76 8.90 -31.18 -35.87
N ILE A 77 9.62 -31.26 -36.98
CA ILE A 77 10.34 -32.42 -37.45
C ILE A 77 11.26 -32.91 -36.33
N MET A 78 11.06 -34.16 -35.92
CA MET A 78 12.05 -34.92 -35.16
C MET A 78 13.21 -35.24 -36.10
N GLY A 79 14.28 -34.44 -36.03
CA GLY A 79 15.57 -34.81 -36.58
C GLY A 79 16.36 -35.63 -35.55
N PRO A 80 16.83 -36.84 -35.87
CA PRO A 80 17.79 -37.55 -35.04
C PRO A 80 19.19 -37.02 -35.37
N GLY A 81 19.94 -36.66 -34.34
CA GLY A 81 21.37 -36.41 -34.47
C GLY A 81 21.80 -35.06 -33.94
N ARG A 82 22.25 -35.05 -32.69
CA ARG A 82 23.30 -34.10 -32.30
C ARG A 82 24.36 -34.80 -31.46
N PRO A 83 25.67 -34.62 -31.78
CA PRO A 83 26.74 -35.40 -31.19
C PRO A 83 26.97 -35.06 -29.72
N LYS A 84 27.37 -36.08 -28.97
CA LYS A 84 28.07 -35.94 -27.69
C LYS A 84 29.36 -35.15 -27.90
N GLY A 85 29.60 -34.14 -27.08
CA GLY A 85 30.94 -33.57 -26.90
C GLY A 85 31.01 -32.04 -26.95
N SER A 86 30.92 -31.39 -25.80
CA SER A 86 31.87 -30.34 -25.42
C SER A 86 31.64 -29.91 -23.98
N LYS A 87 32.52 -30.41 -23.12
CA LYS A 87 32.74 -29.91 -21.78
C LYS A 87 33.39 -28.53 -21.86
N ASN A 88 32.62 -27.45 -22.02
CA ASN A 88 33.10 -26.13 -21.64
C ASN A 88 32.61 -25.81 -20.24
N LYS A 89 33.37 -26.37 -19.29
CA LYS A 89 33.47 -25.94 -17.90
C LYS A 89 34.14 -24.57 -17.90
N THR A 90 33.43 -23.54 -18.35
CA THR A 90 33.79 -22.17 -18.00
C THR A 90 33.42 -22.02 -16.54
N ALA A 91 34.43 -22.26 -15.70
CA ALA A 91 34.47 -21.78 -14.34
C ALA A 91 34.09 -20.30 -14.37
N ARG A 92 32.81 -20.01 -14.11
CA ARG A 92 32.38 -18.71 -13.63
C ARG A 92 33.15 -18.53 -12.33
N LYS A 93 34.30 -17.85 -12.45
CA LYS A 93 35.01 -17.26 -11.33
C LYS A 93 33.93 -16.62 -10.48
N ASN A 94 33.77 -17.16 -9.27
CA ASN A 94 33.11 -16.49 -8.17
C ASN A 94 33.81 -15.14 -8.03
N LYS A 95 33.33 -14.14 -8.78
CA LYS A 95 33.74 -12.77 -8.61
C LYS A 95 33.09 -12.39 -7.29
N PRO A 96 33.86 -12.22 -6.21
CA PRO A 96 33.27 -11.76 -4.96
C PRO A 96 32.49 -10.48 -5.29
N PRO A 97 31.23 -10.35 -4.81
CA PRO A 97 30.45 -9.15 -5.05
C PRO A 97 31.34 -7.97 -4.69
N ALA A 98 31.38 -6.98 -5.59
CA ALA A 98 32.18 -5.78 -5.42
C ALA A 98 32.02 -5.32 -3.97
N LYS A 99 33.15 -5.16 -3.26
CA LYS A 99 33.17 -4.67 -1.89
C LYS A 99 32.49 -3.30 -1.88
N ARG A 100 31.17 -3.31 -1.69
CA ARG A 100 30.33 -2.12 -1.55
C ARG A 100 30.88 -1.40 -0.33
N ASN A 101 31.41 -0.21 -0.55
CA ASN A 101 32.03 0.61 0.48
C ASN A 101 31.10 0.64 1.70
N LYS A 102 31.50 0.02 2.81
CA LYS A 102 30.72 -0.12 4.05
C LYS A 102 30.47 1.22 4.77
N ASN A 103 30.81 2.33 4.14
CA ASN A 103 30.84 3.66 4.72
C ASN A 103 29.83 4.61 4.04
N ALA A 104 29.15 4.19 2.97
CA ALA A 104 27.92 4.87 2.57
C ALA A 104 26.88 4.54 3.64
N LYS A 105 26.48 5.56 4.41
CA LYS A 105 25.49 5.43 5.50
C LYS A 105 24.29 4.65 4.95
N ARG A 106 24.14 3.40 5.36
CA ARG A 106 23.04 2.55 4.92
C ARG A 106 21.78 3.09 5.59
N THR A 107 21.03 3.88 4.85
CA THR A 107 19.76 4.47 5.33
C THR A 107 18.65 3.42 5.28
N THR A 108 17.55 3.67 5.97
CA THR A 108 16.37 2.78 5.97
C THR A 108 15.75 2.68 4.58
N ALA A 109 15.91 3.70 3.74
CA ALA A 109 15.55 3.66 2.31
C ALA A 109 16.35 2.60 1.52
N HIS A 110 17.63 2.41 1.85
CA HIS A 110 18.46 1.39 1.18
C HIS A 110 18.01 -0.03 1.54
N ASP A 111 17.48 -0.23 2.74
CA ASP A 111 16.91 -1.51 3.16
C ASP A 111 15.56 -1.77 2.47
N LEU A 112 14.75 -0.72 2.29
CA LEU A 112 13.55 -0.79 1.48
C LEU A 112 13.87 -1.17 0.02
N LEU A 113 14.84 -0.50 -0.60
CA LEU A 113 15.28 -0.83 -1.96
C LEU A 113 15.80 -2.28 -2.07
N ALA A 114 16.57 -2.74 -1.08
CA ALA A 114 17.05 -4.13 -1.07
C ALA A 114 15.89 -5.12 -1.03
N SER A 115 14.87 -4.86 -0.19
CA SER A 115 13.66 -5.69 -0.10
C SER A 115 12.90 -5.70 -1.43
N ILE A 116 12.87 -4.55 -2.13
CA ILE A 116 12.23 -4.43 -3.45
C ILE A 116 12.95 -5.27 -4.51
N GLN A 117 14.29 -5.27 -4.50
CA GLN A 117 15.10 -6.08 -5.40
C GLN A 117 14.92 -7.58 -5.18
N ASP A 118 14.64 -7.99 -3.95
CA ASP A 118 14.37 -9.37 -3.57
C ASP A 118 12.88 -9.77 -3.77
N ASP A 119 12.04 -8.85 -4.27
CA ASP A 119 10.59 -9.01 -4.41
C ASP A 119 9.89 -9.43 -3.10
N GLU A 120 10.42 -9.00 -1.94
CA GLU A 120 9.94 -9.36 -0.61
C GLU A 120 9.42 -8.15 0.18
N ILE A 121 8.36 -8.36 0.97
CA ILE A 121 7.84 -7.32 1.87
C ILE A 121 8.89 -7.07 2.97
N PRO A 122 9.29 -5.80 3.24
CA PRO A 122 10.30 -5.49 4.23
C PRO A 122 9.97 -6.11 5.59
N THR A 123 10.86 -6.97 6.12
CA THR A 123 10.66 -7.58 7.45
C THR A 123 11.16 -6.68 8.57
N ASN A 124 12.11 -5.78 8.28
CA ASN A 124 12.76 -4.92 9.27
C ASN A 124 11.75 -3.95 9.92
N ALA A 125 11.64 -4.00 11.25
CA ALA A 125 10.71 -3.18 12.02
C ALA A 125 10.95 -1.68 11.85
N GLN A 126 12.20 -1.24 11.69
CA GLN A 126 12.52 0.17 11.50
C GLN A 126 11.99 0.67 10.14
N VAL A 127 12.23 -0.08 9.08
CA VAL A 127 11.71 0.23 7.73
C VAL A 127 10.19 0.25 7.73
N LYS A 128 9.57 -0.69 8.47
CA LYS A 128 8.11 -0.73 8.59
C LYS A 128 7.54 0.50 9.30
N ALA A 129 8.21 1.02 10.32
CA ALA A 129 7.77 2.20 11.04
C ALA A 129 7.97 3.47 10.20
N ASP A 130 9.16 3.62 9.63
CA ASP A 130 9.59 4.79 8.86
C ASP A 130 8.74 5.02 7.60
N TYR A 131 8.33 3.95 6.90
CA TYR A 131 7.60 4.04 5.63
C TYR A 131 6.09 3.77 5.76
N GLY A 132 5.58 3.63 6.98
CA GLY A 132 4.14 3.51 7.23
C GLY A 132 3.57 2.09 7.09
N PHE A 133 4.37 1.06 6.82
CA PHE A 133 3.88 -0.34 6.80
C PHE A 133 3.27 -0.79 8.13
N SER A 134 3.72 -0.19 9.25
CA SER A 134 3.18 -0.47 10.58
C SER A 134 1.75 0.04 10.76
N ARG A 135 1.29 0.95 9.90
CA ARG A 135 -0.08 1.51 9.92
C ARG A 135 -1.06 0.71 9.05
N CYS A 136 -0.58 -0.22 8.22
CA CYS A 136 -1.45 -1.08 7.43
C CYS A 136 -2.12 -2.14 8.32
N TYR A 137 -3.44 -2.26 8.24
CA TYR A 137 -4.20 -3.25 9.02
C TYR A 137 -4.11 -4.67 8.44
N ILE A 138 -3.93 -4.79 7.12
CA ILE A 138 -3.99 -6.06 6.38
C ILE A 138 -2.68 -6.25 5.61
N THR A 139 -2.24 -7.50 5.45
CA THR A 139 -1.09 -7.87 4.60
C THR A 139 -1.29 -7.47 3.13
N LEU A 140 -2.53 -7.44 2.65
CA LEU A 140 -2.87 -6.94 1.31
C LEU A 140 -2.58 -5.44 1.16
N ASP A 141 -2.81 -4.65 2.20
CA ASP A 141 -2.48 -3.22 2.16
C ASP A 141 -0.96 -3.01 2.20
N GLN A 142 -0.23 -3.87 2.91
CA GLN A 142 1.24 -3.84 2.90
C GLN A 142 1.82 -4.15 1.52
N SER A 143 1.24 -5.11 0.77
CA SER A 143 1.70 -5.42 -0.59
C SER A 143 1.37 -4.30 -1.57
N LYS A 144 0.22 -3.62 -1.40
CA LYS A 144 -0.12 -2.42 -2.18
C LYS A 144 0.81 -1.25 -1.88
N LEU A 145 1.10 -1.00 -0.61
CA LEU A 145 2.07 0.01 -0.19
C LEU A 145 3.46 -0.28 -0.77
N TYR A 146 3.88 -1.55 -0.73
CA TYR A 146 5.12 -2.01 -1.34
C TYR A 146 5.17 -1.71 -2.85
N ASN A 147 4.10 -1.98 -3.59
CA ASN A 147 4.04 -1.67 -5.02
C ASN A 147 4.16 -0.17 -5.30
N VAL A 148 3.54 0.68 -4.47
CA VAL A 148 3.68 2.14 -4.61
C VAL A 148 5.15 2.55 -4.48
N TYR A 149 5.85 2.07 -3.45
CA TYR A 149 7.28 2.36 -3.28
C TYR A 149 8.16 1.75 -4.37
N ARG A 150 7.79 0.56 -4.87
CA ARG A 150 8.45 -0.07 -6.02
C ARG A 150 8.35 0.82 -7.26
N THR A 151 7.16 1.28 -7.63
CA THR A 151 6.98 2.19 -8.77
C THR A 151 7.76 3.49 -8.57
N VAL A 152 7.80 4.04 -7.36
CA VAL A 152 8.58 5.26 -7.09
C VAL A 152 10.09 5.04 -7.25
N LEU A 153 10.62 3.91 -6.81
CA LEU A 153 12.07 3.63 -6.88
C LEU A 153 12.50 3.09 -8.25
N GLU A 154 11.70 2.24 -8.89
CA GLU A 154 12.01 1.58 -10.17
C GLU A 154 11.55 2.42 -11.37
N ASP A 155 10.28 2.85 -11.40
CA ASP A 155 9.72 3.54 -12.58
C ASP A 155 10.07 5.02 -12.60
N PHE A 156 10.18 5.67 -11.42
CA PHE A 156 10.50 7.10 -11.33
C PHE A 156 12.00 7.37 -11.10
N GLU A 157 12.81 6.30 -11.02
CA GLU A 157 14.26 6.34 -10.79
C GLU A 157 14.67 7.20 -9.57
N VAL A 158 13.79 7.29 -8.56
CA VAL A 158 14.07 8.05 -7.33
C VAL A 158 15.18 7.35 -6.57
N LYS A 159 16.20 8.10 -6.16
CA LYS A 159 17.29 7.52 -5.37
C LYS A 159 16.82 7.22 -3.95
N PRO A 160 17.30 6.14 -3.31
CA PRO A 160 17.02 5.88 -1.90
C PRO A 160 17.46 7.03 -0.98
N GLU A 161 18.51 7.77 -1.36
CA GLU A 161 18.97 8.95 -0.64
C GLU A 161 17.91 10.06 -0.66
N GLU A 162 17.33 10.35 -1.82
CA GLU A 162 16.26 11.35 -1.97
C GLU A 162 15.01 10.94 -1.18
N LEU A 163 14.63 9.66 -1.23
CA LEU A 163 13.50 9.14 -0.45
C LEU A 163 13.75 9.26 1.08
N HIS A 164 15.00 9.10 1.52
CA HIS A 164 15.37 9.28 2.91
C HIS A 164 15.35 10.76 3.33
N GLU A 165 15.79 11.66 2.46
CA GLU A 165 15.69 13.10 2.68
C GLU A 165 14.23 13.53 2.84
N TRP A 166 13.32 13.03 1.98
CA TRP A 166 11.88 13.31 2.09
C TRP A 166 11.30 12.95 3.45
N LEU A 167 11.75 11.83 4.05
CA LEU A 167 11.34 11.40 5.37
C LEU A 167 11.89 12.29 6.50
N HIS A 168 13.06 12.90 6.31
CA HIS A 168 13.70 13.78 7.29
C HIS A 168 13.25 15.24 7.23
N HIS A 169 12.39 15.60 6.29
CA HIS A 169 11.73 16.90 6.27
C HIS A 169 10.77 17.07 7.47
N GLN A 170 10.38 18.31 7.76
CA GLN A 170 9.58 18.68 8.94
C GLN A 170 8.25 17.92 9.05
N ASP A 171 7.63 17.59 7.91
CA ASP A 171 6.34 16.88 7.87
C ASP A 171 6.47 15.34 7.78
N GLY A 172 7.71 14.82 7.79
CA GLY A 172 8.00 13.40 7.81
C GLY A 172 7.32 12.62 6.68
N LEU A 173 6.45 11.66 7.05
CA LEU A 173 5.69 10.87 6.07
C LEU A 173 4.75 11.71 5.20
N LYS A 174 4.20 12.83 5.69
CA LYS A 174 3.28 13.65 4.89
C LYS A 174 4.00 14.25 3.68
N ASN A 175 5.27 14.64 3.88
CA ASN A 175 6.12 15.12 2.79
C ASN A 175 6.43 14.01 1.78
N VAL A 176 6.69 12.78 2.25
CA VAL A 176 6.86 11.62 1.37
C VAL A 176 5.61 11.40 0.51
N ALA A 177 4.41 11.46 1.08
CA ALA A 177 3.17 11.34 0.31
C ALA A 177 3.01 12.46 -0.74
N ALA A 178 3.30 13.71 -0.37
CA ALA A 178 3.21 14.84 -1.29
C ALA A 178 4.16 14.69 -2.49
N GLU A 179 5.41 14.29 -2.25
CA GLU A 179 6.41 14.07 -3.30
C GLU A 179 6.05 12.87 -4.17
N VAL A 180 5.62 11.75 -3.58
CA VAL A 180 5.14 10.58 -4.33
C VAL A 180 3.98 10.98 -5.23
N LYS A 181 2.98 11.71 -4.70
CA LYS A 181 1.86 12.21 -5.47
C LYS A 181 2.31 13.08 -6.64
N ALA A 182 3.22 14.04 -6.39
CA ALA A 182 3.76 14.90 -7.45
C ALA A 182 4.45 14.10 -8.57
N LYS A 183 5.21 13.04 -8.23
CA LYS A 183 5.85 12.17 -9.22
C LYS A 183 4.85 11.37 -10.05
N PHE A 184 3.80 10.83 -9.43
CA PHE A 184 2.74 10.14 -10.15
C PHE A 184 1.97 11.08 -11.09
N GLU A 185 1.61 12.27 -10.62
CA GLU A 185 0.89 13.27 -11.44
C GLU A 185 1.74 13.76 -12.62
N ALA A 186 3.05 13.90 -12.43
CA ALA A 186 3.97 14.32 -13.50
C ALA A 186 4.11 13.29 -14.62
N LEU A 187 3.98 11.99 -14.33
CA LEU A 187 4.22 10.92 -15.29
C LEU A 187 2.95 10.34 -15.92
N LEU A 188 1.91 10.08 -15.12
CA LEU A 188 0.69 9.42 -15.60
C LEU A 188 -0.34 10.44 -16.13
N GLY A 189 -0.22 11.72 -15.77
CA GLY A 189 -1.22 12.72 -16.09
C GLY A 189 -2.58 12.46 -15.40
N PRO A 190 -3.59 13.33 -15.64
CA PRO A 190 -4.85 13.32 -14.88
C PRO A 190 -5.80 12.15 -15.16
N GLU A 191 -5.67 11.45 -16.29
CA GLU A 191 -6.67 10.49 -16.76
C GLU A 191 -6.32 9.01 -16.48
N ASP A 192 -5.05 8.68 -16.28
CA ASP A 192 -4.58 7.29 -16.20
C ASP A 192 -4.42 6.76 -14.76
N TYR A 193 -5.16 7.32 -13.82
CA TYR A 193 -5.12 6.91 -12.40
C TYR A 193 -5.83 5.57 -12.16
N GLN A 194 -5.27 4.47 -12.67
CA GLN A 194 -5.71 3.11 -12.38
C GLN A 194 -4.68 2.34 -11.56
N GLY A 195 -5.16 1.40 -10.74
CA GLY A 195 -4.31 0.48 -9.98
C GLY A 195 -3.80 1.06 -8.66
N ASP A 196 -2.48 0.95 -8.45
CA ASP A 196 -1.85 1.18 -7.15
C ASP A 196 -1.84 2.66 -6.75
N TYR A 197 -1.83 3.58 -7.72
CA TYR A 197 -1.98 5.02 -7.44
C TYR A 197 -3.38 5.39 -6.93
N LYS A 198 -4.44 4.77 -7.48
CA LYS A 198 -5.79 4.95 -6.94
C LYS A 198 -5.88 4.46 -5.50
N TRP A 199 -5.29 3.31 -5.22
CA TRP A 199 -5.20 2.79 -3.86
C TRP A 199 -4.43 3.75 -2.94
N PHE A 200 -3.30 4.32 -3.40
CA PHE A 200 -2.54 5.33 -2.67
C PHE A 200 -3.42 6.53 -2.28
N LEU A 201 -4.20 7.08 -3.21
CA LEU A 201 -5.11 8.21 -2.94
C LEU A 201 -6.22 7.87 -1.94
N GLU A 202 -6.69 6.62 -1.91
CA GLU A 202 -7.74 6.18 -0.97
C GLU A 202 -7.22 5.89 0.45
N ASN A 203 -5.90 5.69 0.62
CA ASN A 203 -5.28 5.26 1.87
C ASN A 203 -4.28 6.29 2.42
N GLN A 204 -4.63 7.58 2.34
CA GLN A 204 -3.75 8.67 2.78
C GLN A 204 -3.46 8.65 4.29
N TYR A 205 -4.31 8.02 5.13
CA TYR A 205 -4.06 7.86 6.57
C TYR A 205 -2.72 7.21 6.91
N ILE A 206 -2.15 6.41 5.99
CA ILE A 206 -0.83 5.80 6.18
C ILE A 206 0.23 6.88 6.35
N TRP A 207 0.15 7.95 5.56
CA TRP A 207 1.11 9.06 5.59
C TRP A 207 0.66 10.22 6.46
N ASP A 208 -0.64 10.50 6.49
CA ASP A 208 -1.23 11.57 7.31
C ASP A 208 -2.11 11.01 8.44
N PRO A 209 -1.62 10.99 9.70
CA PRO A 209 -2.42 10.50 10.83
C PRO A 209 -3.63 11.39 11.15
N GLU A 210 -3.75 12.58 10.56
CA GLU A 210 -4.91 13.44 10.75
C GLU A 210 -6.09 13.04 9.86
N ASP A 211 -5.88 12.20 8.84
CA ASP A 211 -6.94 11.70 7.97
C ASP A 211 -7.71 10.53 8.62
N LEU A 212 -8.46 10.87 9.66
CA LEU A 212 -9.33 9.95 10.39
C LEU A 212 -10.44 9.35 9.51
N VAL A 213 -10.77 10.00 8.39
CA VAL A 213 -11.83 9.53 7.49
C VAL A 213 -11.35 8.33 6.69
N SER A 214 -10.17 8.42 6.07
CA SER A 214 -9.60 7.28 5.35
C SER A 214 -9.16 6.17 6.30
N GLU A 215 -8.68 6.51 7.52
CA GLU A 215 -8.39 5.53 8.56
C GLU A 215 -9.64 4.72 8.95
N ALA A 216 -10.75 5.40 9.24
CA ALA A 216 -11.99 4.73 9.61
C ALA A 216 -12.54 3.84 8.48
N LYS A 217 -12.37 4.25 7.22
CA LYS A 217 -12.74 3.46 6.04
C LYS A 217 -11.87 2.19 5.95
N ALA A 218 -10.56 2.34 6.08
CA ALA A 218 -9.61 1.22 6.03
C ALA A 218 -9.84 0.24 7.19
N ALA A 219 -10.08 0.73 8.41
CA ALA A 219 -10.38 -0.10 9.57
C ALA A 219 -11.68 -0.91 9.38
N ARG A 220 -12.72 -0.32 8.77
CA ARG A 220 -13.97 -1.03 8.43
C ARG A 220 -13.72 -2.11 7.37
N ALA A 221 -12.99 -1.79 6.31
CA ALA A 221 -12.64 -2.76 5.26
C ALA A 221 -11.82 -3.93 5.83
N ALA A 222 -10.87 -3.66 6.72
CA ALA A 222 -10.08 -4.68 7.40
C ALA A 222 -10.94 -5.58 8.30
N LYS A 223 -11.89 -4.99 9.03
CA LYS A 223 -12.82 -5.75 9.86
C LYS A 223 -13.73 -6.65 9.01
N GLU A 224 -14.29 -6.13 7.93
CA GLU A 224 -15.15 -6.88 7.00
C GLU A 224 -14.38 -8.04 6.35
N LEU A 225 -13.16 -7.79 5.90
CA LEU A 225 -12.31 -8.82 5.33
C LEU A 225 -11.98 -9.92 6.35
N LYS A 226 -11.67 -9.53 7.59
CA LYS A 226 -11.42 -10.49 8.67
C LYS A 226 -12.66 -11.35 8.94
N GLU A 227 -13.83 -10.73 9.08
CA GLU A 227 -15.11 -11.45 9.28
C GLU A 227 -15.40 -12.41 8.12
N TYR A 228 -15.11 -12.00 6.89
CA TYR A 228 -15.24 -12.86 5.71
C TYR A 228 -14.35 -14.11 5.78
N TYR A 229 -13.07 -13.96 6.18
CA TYR A 229 -12.17 -15.09 6.34
C TYR A 229 -12.56 -15.98 7.52
N ASP A 230 -12.95 -15.40 8.64
CA ASP A 230 -13.40 -16.14 9.83
C ASP A 230 -14.67 -16.95 9.53
N ALA A 231 -15.62 -16.40 8.78
CA ALA A 231 -16.82 -17.11 8.35
C ALA A 231 -16.52 -18.28 7.37
N ARG A 232 -15.40 -18.19 6.64
CA ARG A 232 -14.98 -19.22 5.67
C ARG A 232 -14.11 -20.30 6.30
N LYS A 233 -13.49 -20.05 7.45
CA LYS A 233 -12.84 -21.08 8.27
C LYS A 233 -13.89 -22.10 8.69
N ARG A 234 -13.92 -23.25 8.02
CA ARG A 234 -14.81 -24.35 8.40
C ARG A 234 -14.37 -24.89 9.75
N PRO A 235 -15.30 -25.26 10.65
CA PRO A 235 -14.94 -25.95 11.88
C PRO A 235 -14.16 -27.23 11.54
N GLY A 236 -12.90 -27.30 11.97
CA GLY A 236 -11.99 -28.43 11.72
C GLY A 236 -10.99 -28.27 10.58
N ASP A 237 -10.96 -27.11 9.89
CA ASP A 237 -9.92 -26.77 8.92
C ASP A 237 -8.96 -25.77 9.58
N ASP A 238 -8.00 -26.27 10.36
CA ASP A 238 -6.89 -25.51 10.94
C ASP A 238 -5.87 -25.09 9.86
N PHE A 239 -6.36 -24.62 8.70
CA PHE A 239 -5.50 -24.08 7.67
C PHE A 239 -5.19 -22.62 8.02
N ASP A 240 -4.09 -22.45 8.74
CA ASP A 240 -3.63 -21.14 9.20
C ASP A 240 -2.99 -20.38 8.03
N TRP A 241 -3.82 -19.61 7.31
CA TRP A 241 -3.42 -18.78 6.17
C TRP A 241 -2.41 -17.65 6.51
N CYS A 242 -2.02 -17.51 7.78
CA CYS A 242 -1.09 -16.50 8.27
C CYS A 242 0.27 -17.06 8.74
N SER A 243 0.57 -18.34 8.46
CA SER A 243 1.91 -18.92 8.70
C SER A 243 2.79 -18.92 7.46
#